data_AF-A0A3N8FYQ3-F1
#
_entry.id   AF-A0A3N8FYQ3-F1
#
_cell.length_a   1.000
_cell.length_b   1.000
_cell.length_c   1.000
_cell.angle_alpha   90.00
_cell.angle_beta   90.00
_cell.angle_gamma   90.00
#
_symmetry.space_group_name_H-M   'P 1'
#
loop_
_entity.id
_entity.type
_entity.pdbx_description
1 polymer ?
#
loop_
_entity_poly.entity_id
_entity_poly.type
_entity_poly.pdbx_seq_one_letter_code
_entity_poly.pdbx_strand_id
1 'polypeptide(L)'
;MLQASEIQKRFTHLQQTVSEASRTCHADRTIPKDLINWVDELDKECKSAKKLMASNDEDRMRQCVDDLERIGDRAERACQQAGGLDAKIMNAVSTMHSELSDLKRQLH
;
A
#
# COMPACT_ATOMS: atom_id res chain seq x y z
N MET A 1 10.74 -18.95 0.15
CA MET A 1 10.28 -18.10 -0.97
C MET A 1 8.85 -18.48 -1.31
N LEU A 2 7.96 -17.49 -1.36
CA LEU A 2 6.60 -17.67 -1.89
C LEU A 2 6.66 -18.01 -3.39
N GLN A 3 5.68 -18.77 -3.87
CA GLN A 3 5.46 -18.91 -5.32
C GLN A 3 4.85 -17.62 -5.89
N ALA A 4 5.15 -17.30 -7.15
CA ALA A 4 4.59 -16.16 -7.88
C ALA A 4 3.04 -16.08 -7.77
N SER A 5 2.37 -17.23 -7.79
CA SER A 5 0.91 -17.34 -7.63
C SER A 5 0.41 -16.83 -6.27
N GLU A 6 1.19 -17.05 -5.21
CA GLU A 6 0.85 -16.65 -3.85
C GLU A 6 1.13 -15.15 -3.64
N ILE A 7 2.23 -14.65 -4.24
CA ILE A 7 2.57 -13.23 -4.30
C ILE A 7 1.43 -12.46 -4.98
N GLN A 8 0.95 -12.94 -6.13
CA GLN A 8 -0.18 -12.33 -6.85
C GLN A 8 -1.45 -12.24 -6.01
N LYS A 9 -1.79 -13.29 -5.25
CA LYS A 9 -2.96 -13.27 -4.36
C LYS A 9 -2.82 -12.22 -3.27
N ARG A 10 -1.69 -12.22 -2.56
CA ARG A 10 -1.41 -11.24 -1.49
C ARG A 10 -1.37 -9.82 -2.05
N PHE A 11 -0.75 -9.63 -3.20
CA PHE A 11 -0.72 -8.35 -3.90
C PHE A 11 -2.12 -7.86 -4.29
N THR A 12 -2.99 -8.76 -4.74
CA THR A 12 -4.38 -8.40 -5.08
C THR A 12 -5.15 -7.98 -3.83
N HIS A 13 -4.96 -8.67 -2.70
CA HIS A 13 -5.55 -8.27 -1.43
C HIS A 13 -5.05 -6.89 -0.99
N LEU A 14 -3.73 -6.69 -1.04
CA LEU A 14 -3.12 -5.40 -0.72
C LEU A 14 -3.71 -4.28 -1.60
N GLN A 15 -3.85 -4.51 -2.90
CA GLN A 15 -4.43 -3.53 -3.81
C GLN A 15 -5.87 -3.14 -3.41
N GLN A 16 -6.66 -4.09 -2.89
CA GLN A 16 -7.98 -3.79 -2.36
C GLN A 16 -7.90 -2.93 -1.09
N THR A 17 -7.02 -3.28 -0.15
CA THR A 17 -6.77 -2.52 1.08
C THR A 17 -6.33 -1.08 0.77
N VAL A 18 -5.41 -0.89 -0.20
CA VAL A 18 -4.95 0.42 -0.65
C VAL A 18 -6.08 1.25 -1.27
N SER A 19 -6.84 0.65 -2.19
CA SER A 19 -7.99 1.33 -2.82
C SER A 19 -9.09 1.67 -1.81
N GLU A 20 -9.25 0.87 -0.74
CA GLU A 20 -10.16 1.18 0.36
C GLU A 20 -9.62 2.36 1.19
N ALA A 21 -8.35 2.33 1.58
CA ALA A 21 -7.70 3.43 2.30
C ALA A 21 -7.79 4.77 1.55
N SER A 22 -7.55 4.77 0.23
CA SER A 22 -7.72 5.97 -0.62
C SER A 22 -9.15 6.50 -0.52
N ARG A 23 -10.16 5.63 -0.71
CA ARG A 23 -11.57 6.02 -0.62
C ARG A 23 -11.95 6.56 0.75
N THR A 24 -11.46 5.95 1.83
CA THR A 24 -11.70 6.45 3.19
C THR A 24 -11.04 7.81 3.39
N CYS A 25 -9.82 8.02 2.90
CA CYS A 25 -9.13 9.30 2.97
C CYS A 25 -9.85 10.40 2.18
N HIS A 26 -10.43 10.09 1.02
CA HIS A 26 -11.23 11.04 0.23
C HIS A 26 -12.62 11.32 0.81
N ALA A 27 -13.17 10.38 1.60
CA ALA A 27 -14.47 10.54 2.23
C ALA A 27 -14.42 11.57 3.39
N ASP A 28 -13.27 11.73 4.02
CA ASP A 28 -13.08 12.63 5.15
C ASP A 28 -12.28 13.89 4.74
N ARG A 29 -12.88 15.06 4.95
CA ARG A 29 -12.27 16.35 4.58
C ARG A 29 -11.24 16.85 5.59
N THR A 30 -11.16 16.22 6.76
CA THR A 30 -10.18 16.54 7.80
C THR A 30 -8.79 15.99 7.49
N ILE A 31 -8.68 15.16 6.45
CA ILE A 31 -7.45 14.48 6.09
C ILE A 31 -6.47 15.43 5.41
N PRO A 32 -5.20 15.45 5.84
CA PRO A 32 -4.18 16.23 5.17
C PRO A 32 -4.05 15.81 3.72
N LYS A 33 -3.90 16.81 2.86
CA LYS A 33 -3.67 16.60 1.42
C LYS A 33 -2.44 15.74 1.17
N ASP A 34 -1.41 15.84 2.01
CA ASP A 34 -0.21 15.02 1.90
C ASP A 34 -0.53 13.53 2.06
N LEU A 35 -1.36 13.16 3.05
CA LEU A 35 -1.78 11.76 3.23
C LEU A 35 -2.57 11.27 2.01
N ILE A 36 -3.54 12.07 1.55
CA ILE A 36 -4.33 11.73 0.35
C ILE A 36 -3.41 11.53 -0.85
N ASN A 37 -2.42 12.41 -1.05
CA ASN A 37 -1.45 12.30 -2.14
C ASN A 37 -0.63 11.01 -2.05
N TRP A 38 -0.11 10.66 -0.86
CA TRP A 38 0.65 9.42 -0.68
C TRP A 38 -0.18 8.17 -0.94
N VAL A 39 -1.41 8.12 -0.43
CA VAL A 39 -2.30 6.97 -0.60
C VAL A 39 -2.77 6.85 -2.06
N ASP A 40 -3.03 7.96 -2.74
CA ASP A 40 -3.37 7.97 -4.18
C ASP A 40 -2.19 7.58 -5.07
N GLU A 41 -0.98 7.99 -4.71
CA GLU A 41 0.25 7.58 -5.40
C GLU A 41 0.47 6.07 -5.23
N LEU A 42 0.28 5.55 -4.01
CA LEU A 42 0.33 4.12 -3.75
C LEU A 42 -0.72 3.32 -4.55
N ASP A 43 -1.96 3.81 -4.63
CA ASP A 43 -3.02 3.15 -5.41
C ASP A 43 -2.69 3.10 -6.91
N LYS A 44 -2.10 4.18 -7.45
CA LYS A 44 -1.61 4.22 -8.84
C LYS A 44 -0.47 3.25 -9.07
N GLU A 45 0.52 3.23 -8.18
CA GLU A 45 1.64 2.31 -8.25
C GLU A 45 1.16 0.86 -8.17
N CYS A 46 0.23 0.54 -7.26
CA CYS A 46 -0.38 -0.79 -7.18
C CYS A 46 -1.08 -1.22 -8.48
N LYS A 47 -1.78 -0.28 -9.16
CA LYS A 47 -2.41 -0.55 -10.46
C LYS A 47 -1.41 -0.83 -11.56
N SER A 48 -0.32 -0.07 -11.62
CA SER A 48 0.77 -0.28 -12.59
C SER A 48 1.49 -1.60 -12.31
N ALA A 49 1.78 -1.85 -11.04
CA ALA A 49 2.43 -3.04 -10.52
C ALA A 49 1.64 -4.32 -10.78
N LYS A 50 0.31 -4.28 -10.85
CA LYS A 50 -0.51 -5.47 -11.16
C LYS A 50 -0.06 -6.20 -12.44
N LYS A 51 0.32 -5.47 -13.49
CA LYS A 51 0.84 -6.07 -14.74
C LYS A 51 2.22 -6.70 -14.53
N LEU A 52 3.04 -6.07 -13.70
CA LEU A 52 4.38 -6.53 -13.37
C LEU A 52 4.32 -7.77 -12.44
N MET A 53 3.41 -7.79 -11.47
CA MET A 53 3.11 -8.94 -10.62
C MET A 53 2.54 -10.12 -11.40
N ALA A 54 1.86 -9.86 -12.53
CA ALA A 54 1.43 -10.90 -13.46
C ALA A 54 2.59 -11.50 -14.28
N SER A 55 3.77 -10.87 -14.28
CA SER A 55 4.97 -11.43 -14.88
C SER A 55 5.65 -12.41 -13.92
N ASN A 56 6.32 -13.43 -14.44
CA ASN A 56 7.12 -14.37 -13.64
C ASN A 56 8.51 -13.82 -13.28
N ASP A 57 8.68 -12.50 -13.24
CA ASP A 57 9.95 -11.84 -12.93
C ASP A 57 9.99 -11.48 -11.44
N GLU A 58 10.56 -12.38 -10.63
CA GLU A 58 10.64 -12.21 -9.18
C GLU A 58 11.45 -10.99 -8.77
N ASP A 59 12.54 -10.66 -9.47
CA ASP A 59 13.37 -9.50 -9.12
C ASP A 59 12.60 -8.19 -9.30
N ARG A 60 11.86 -8.08 -10.40
CA ARG A 60 10.94 -6.95 -10.60
C ARG A 60 9.85 -6.92 -9.54
N MET A 61 9.29 -8.07 -9.16
CA MET A 61 8.27 -8.14 -8.11
C MET A 61 8.82 -7.65 -6.77
N ARG A 62 10.02 -8.09 -6.37
CA ARG A 62 10.70 -7.60 -5.14
C ARG A 62 10.85 -6.08 -5.17
N GLN A 63 11.43 -5.56 -6.24
CA GLN A 63 11.68 -4.12 -6.37
C GLN A 63 10.37 -3.32 -6.32
N CYS A 64 9.33 -3.82 -6.96
CA CYS A 64 8.02 -3.19 -6.94
C CYS A 64 7.42 -3.15 -5.52
N VAL A 65 7.52 -4.24 -4.75
CA VAL A 65 7.04 -4.24 -3.36
C VAL A 65 7.88 -3.33 -2.47
N ASP A 66 9.19 -3.26 -2.69
CA ASP A 66 10.07 -2.32 -1.98
C ASP A 66 9.70 -0.86 -2.25
N ASP A 67 9.38 -0.52 -3.50
CA ASP A 67 8.92 0.83 -3.87
C ASP A 67 7.57 1.17 -3.23
N LEU A 68 6.63 0.23 -3.22
CA LEU A 68 5.33 0.41 -2.58
C LEU A 68 5.46 0.56 -1.06
N GLU A 69 6.29 -0.24 -0.41
CA GLU A 69 6.51 -0.14 1.04
C GLU A 69 7.11 1.23 1.41
N ARG A 70 8.03 1.75 0.61
CA ARG A 70 8.58 3.09 0.80
C ARG A 70 7.51 4.19 0.72
N ILE A 71 6.54 4.07 -0.18
CA ILE A 71 5.41 5.02 -0.28
C ILE A 71 4.45 4.82 0.91
N GLY A 72 4.15 3.57 1.26
CA GLY A 72 3.28 3.21 2.37
C GLY A 72 3.80 3.72 3.72
N ASP A 73 5.10 3.61 3.96
CA ASP A 73 5.77 4.14 5.16
C ASP A 73 5.71 5.68 5.21
N ARG A 74 5.80 6.38 4.06
CA ARG A 74 5.55 7.83 4.01
C ARG A 74 4.10 8.18 4.32
N ALA A 75 3.15 7.40 3.80
CA ALA A 75 1.73 7.56 4.11
C ALA A 75 1.47 7.35 5.61
N GLU A 76 2.04 6.30 6.21
CA GLU A 76 1.90 6.03 7.64
C GLU A 76 2.51 7.16 8.49
N ARG A 77 3.69 7.66 8.12
CA ARG A 77 4.30 8.81 8.82
C ARG A 77 3.46 10.07 8.69
N ALA A 78 2.92 10.37 7.51
CA ALA A 78 2.01 11.51 7.33
C ALA A 78 0.73 11.34 8.17
N CYS A 79 0.20 10.11 8.25
CA CYS A 79 -0.96 9.78 9.07
C CYS A 79 -0.68 9.99 10.56
N GLN A 80 0.46 9.52 11.06
CA GLN A 80 0.87 9.73 12.45
C GLN A 80 1.13 11.20 12.79
N GLN A 81 1.73 11.96 11.87
CA GLN A 81 2.02 13.39 12.05
C GLN A 81 0.76 14.26 12.03
N ALA A 82 -0.26 13.85 11.29
CA ALA A 82 -1.49 14.61 11.13
C ALA A 82 -2.28 14.80 12.43
N GLY A 83 -2.03 13.97 13.45
CA GLY A 83 -2.51 14.15 14.83
C GLY A 83 -4.02 14.40 14.95
N GLY A 84 -4.80 13.35 15.25
CA GLY A 84 -6.26 13.47 15.42
C GLY A 84 -7.07 13.07 14.18
N LEU A 85 -6.52 12.22 13.32
CA LEU A 85 -7.28 11.57 12.25
C LEU A 85 -8.29 10.58 12.82
N ASP A 86 -9.35 10.31 12.06
CA ASP A 86 -10.32 9.27 12.39
C ASP A 86 -9.61 7.91 12.53
N ALA A 87 -9.97 7.16 13.57
CA ALA A 87 -9.41 5.84 13.87
C ALA A 87 -9.54 4.86 12.68
N LYS A 88 -10.57 5.02 11.84
CA LYS A 88 -10.75 4.22 10.62
C LYS A 88 -9.64 4.46 9.61
N ILE A 89 -9.20 5.70 9.45
CA ILE A 89 -8.14 6.05 8.48
C ILE A 89 -6.80 5.63 9.01
N MET A 90 -6.56 5.85 10.30
CA MET A 90 -5.35 5.35 10.95
C MET A 90 -5.25 3.82 10.82
N ASN A 91 -6.34 3.09 11.06
CA ASN A 91 -6.40 1.64 10.87
C ASN A 91 -6.22 1.24 9.41
N ALA A 92 -6.85 1.93 8.45
CA ALA A 92 -6.72 1.61 7.03
C ALA A 92 -5.27 1.77 6.54
N VAL A 93 -4.62 2.89 6.88
CA VAL A 93 -3.23 3.17 6.51
C VAL A 93 -2.28 2.20 7.21
N SER A 94 -2.49 1.90 8.49
CA SER A 94 -1.64 0.95 9.23
C SER A 94 -1.81 -0.50 8.75
N THR A 95 -3.03 -0.91 8.40
CA THR A 95 -3.31 -2.23 7.82
C THR A 95 -2.61 -2.38 6.48
N MET A 96 -2.77 -1.37 5.62
CA MET A 96 -2.09 -1.29 4.32
C MET A 96 -0.57 -1.38 4.46
N HIS A 97 0.03 -0.63 5.39
CA HIS A 97 1.47 -0.66 5.63
C HIS A 97 1.95 -2.01 6.19
N SER A 98 1.19 -2.61 7.10
CA SER A 98 1.49 -3.94 7.64
C SER A 98 1.46 -5.01 6.56
N GLU A 99 0.44 -5.01 5.70
CA GLU A 99 0.35 -5.95 4.58
C GLU A 99 1.52 -5.80 3.59
N LEU A 100 1.94 -4.57 3.31
CA LEU A 100 3.12 -4.28 2.48
C LEU A 100 4.41 -4.81 3.11
N SER A 101 4.62 -4.51 4.39
CA SER A 101 5.79 -4.95 5.15
C SER A 101 5.87 -6.48 5.20
N ASP A 102 4.73 -7.14 5.42
CA ASP A 102 4.64 -8.60 5.45
C ASP A 102 4.88 -9.22 4.07
N LEU A 103 4.36 -8.61 3.00
CA LEU A 103 4.61 -9.05 1.63
C LEU A 103 6.09 -8.94 1.27
N LYS A 104 6.73 -7.80 1.60
CA LYS A 104 8.17 -7.57 1.42
C LYS A 104 9.01 -8.63 2.14
N ARG A 105 8.71 -8.89 3.41
CA ARG A 105 9.41 -9.89 4.23
C ARG A 105 9.32 -11.33 3.72
N GLN A 106 8.32 -11.64 2.90
CA GLN A 106 8.16 -12.98 2.34
C GLN A 106 8.78 -13.14 0.94
N LEU A 107 9.08 -11.99 0.32
CA LEU A 107 9.74 -11.87 -0.98
C LEU A 107 11.27 -11.84 -0.87
N HIS A 108 11.78 -11.25 0.22
CA HIS A 108 13.19 -11.29 0.65
C HIS A 108 13.46 -12.52 1.53
#